data_AF-A0A967WZF7-F1
#
_entry.id   AF-A0A967WZF7-F1
#
_cell.length_a   1.000
_cell.length_b   1.000
_cell.length_c   1.000
_cell.angle_alpha   90.00
_cell.angle_beta   90.00
_cell.angle_gamma   90.00
#
_symmetry.space_group_name_H-M   'P 1'
#
loop_
_entity.id
_entity.type
_entity.pdbx_description
1 polymer ?
#
loop_
_entity_poly.entity_id
_entity_poly.type
_entity_poly.pdbx_seq_one_letter_code
_entity_poly.pdbx_strand_id
1 'polypeptide(L)'
;MSRYIATRALRGANLIVQEFDGLLQKALAELGPDHKIAFTNTAYHLPTIRGYTGMEVETIGDLQPVLEQCRTLLQNTPEKANWLPYLGE
;
A
#
# COMPACT_ATOMS: atom_id res chain seq x y z
N MET A 1 22.88 0.47 4.33
CA MET A 1 21.89 -0.35 5.07
C MET A 1 22.24 -1.84 4.90
N SER A 2 21.93 -2.73 5.85
CA SER A 2 22.26 -4.17 5.72
C SER A 2 21.39 -4.86 4.65
N ARG A 3 22.00 -5.58 3.69
CA ARG A 3 21.28 -6.37 2.67
C ARG A 3 20.23 -7.29 3.27
N TYR A 4 20.56 -7.93 4.39
CA TYR A 4 19.65 -8.83 5.10
C TYR A 4 18.39 -8.10 5.58
N ILE A 5 18.55 -6.90 6.14
CA ILE A 5 17.45 -6.08 6.63
C ILE A 5 16.59 -5.59 5.47
N ALA A 6 17.21 -5.03 4.42
CA ALA A 6 16.51 -4.54 3.23
C ALA A 6 15.71 -5.66 2.53
N THR A 7 16.30 -6.85 2.38
CA THR A 7 15.62 -8.01 1.78
C THR A 7 14.36 -8.39 2.56
N ARG A 8 14.43 -8.38 3.91
CA ARG A 8 13.28 -8.72 4.76
C ARG A 8 12.20 -7.64 4.73
N ALA A 9 12.58 -6.37 4.77
CA ALA A 9 11.65 -5.25 4.65
C ALA A 9 10.88 -5.30 3.33
N LEU A 10 11.58 -5.51 2.20
CA LEU A 10 10.96 -5.60 0.87
C LEU A 10 10.01 -6.79 0.75
N ARG A 11 10.40 -7.97 1.26
CA ARG A 11 9.50 -9.13 1.31
C ARG A 11 8.23 -8.84 2.12
N GLY A 12 8.38 -8.20 3.28
CA GLY A 12 7.24 -7.81 4.11
C GLY A 12 6.33 -6.81 3.40
N ALA A 13 6.89 -5.78 2.76
CA ALA A 13 6.14 -4.79 2.01
C ALA A 13 5.32 -5.43 0.87
N ASN A 14 5.94 -6.31 0.07
CA ASN A 14 5.24 -7.02 -1.00
C ASN A 14 4.09 -7.89 -0.45
N LEU A 15 4.31 -8.58 0.68
CA LEU A 15 3.29 -9.41 1.31
C LEU A 15 2.09 -8.58 1.77
N ILE A 16 2.32 -7.45 2.42
CA ILE A 16 1.24 -6.57 2.91
C ILE A 16 0.44 -5.96 1.76
N VAL A 17 1.09 -5.56 0.66
CA VAL A 17 0.38 -5.03 -0.52
C VAL A 17 -0.46 -6.12 -1.20
N GLN A 18 0.03 -7.36 -1.27
CA GLN A 18 -0.74 -8.49 -1.78
C GLN A 18 -1.95 -8.82 -0.90
N GLU A 19 -1.78 -8.78 0.42
CA GLU A 19 -2.88 -8.96 1.38
C GLU A 19 -3.93 -7.86 1.22
N PHE A 20 -3.51 -6.60 1.08
CA PHE A 20 -4.40 -5.48 0.83
C PHE A 20 -5.22 -5.66 -0.45
N ASP A 21 -4.59 -6.04 -1.58
CA ASP A 21 -5.30 -6.33 -2.83
C ASP A 21 -6.36 -7.43 -2.62
N GLY A 22 -5.98 -8.54 -1.98
CA GLY A 22 -6.90 -9.64 -1.69
C GLY A 22 -8.10 -9.23 -0.83
N LEU A 23 -7.89 -8.37 0.17
CA LEU A 23 -8.98 -7.84 1.01
C LEU A 23 -9.86 -6.84 0.24
N LEU A 24 -9.26 -5.99 -0.60
CA LEU A 24 -9.98 -5.03 -1.41
C LEU A 24 -10.90 -5.74 -2.42
N GLN A 25 -10.41 -6.77 -3.12
CA GLN A 25 -11.23 -7.54 -4.06
C GLN A 25 -12.41 -8.22 -3.36
N LYS A 26 -12.20 -8.77 -2.17
CA LYS A 26 -13.30 -9.36 -1.37
C LYS A 26 -14.33 -8.31 -0.99
N ALA A 27 -13.89 -7.15 -0.49
CA ALA A 27 -14.78 -6.07 -0.09
C ALA A 27 -15.58 -5.52 -1.29
N LEU A 28 -14.94 -5.36 -2.45
CA LEU A 28 -15.60 -4.96 -3.70
C LEU A 28 -16.66 -5.98 -4.14
N ALA A 29 -16.37 -7.27 -4.02
CA ALA A 29 -17.32 -8.33 -4.38
C ALA A 29 -18.53 -8.39 -3.42
N GLU A 30 -18.32 -8.16 -2.13
CA GLU A 30 -19.37 -8.26 -1.10
C GLU A 30 -20.23 -6.99 -0.99
N LEU A 31 -19.62 -5.81 -1.07
CA LEU A 31 -20.27 -4.54 -0.75
C LEU A 31 -20.43 -3.60 -1.95
N GLY A 32 -19.69 -3.85 -3.03
CA GLY A 32 -19.64 -2.98 -4.21
C GLY A 32 -18.74 -1.75 -4.03
N PRO A 33 -18.42 -1.04 -5.14
CA PRO A 33 -17.50 0.09 -5.12
C PRO A 33 -18.04 1.32 -4.39
N ASP A 34 -19.36 1.55 -4.44
CA ASP A 34 -20.00 2.76 -3.89
C ASP A 34 -20.22 2.70 -2.36
N HIS A 35 -19.83 1.60 -1.72
CA HIS A 35 -19.97 1.45 -0.28
C HIS A 35 -19.08 2.47 0.45
N LYS A 36 -19.68 3.29 1.30
CA LYS A 36 -18.97 4.34 2.04
C LYS A 36 -18.13 3.79 3.17
N ILE A 37 -16.90 4.30 3.30
CA ILE A 37 -15.98 3.97 4.37
C ILE A 37 -15.49 5.25 5.06
N ALA A 38 -15.41 5.21 6.39
CA ALA A 38 -14.91 6.33 7.18
C ALA A 38 -14.45 5.86 8.57
N PHE A 39 -13.43 6.53 9.11
CA PHE A 39 -13.19 6.48 10.55
C PHE A 39 -14.14 7.45 11.27
N THR A 40 -14.52 7.11 12.49
CA THR A 40 -15.32 8.00 13.33
C THR A 40 -14.47 9.16 13.84
N ASN A 41 -15.11 10.31 14.09
CA ASN A 41 -14.49 11.49 14.71
C ASN A 41 -13.24 12.05 13.98
N THR A 42 -13.22 12.00 12.65
CA THR A 42 -12.17 12.63 11.85
C THR A 42 -12.74 13.27 10.58
N ALA A 43 -12.20 14.45 10.23
CA ALA A 43 -12.46 15.10 8.94
C ALA A 43 -11.36 14.76 7.91
N TYR A 44 -10.42 13.86 8.25
CA TYR A 44 -9.24 13.54 7.45
C TYR A 44 -9.37 12.27 6.60
N HIS A 45 -10.60 11.78 6.36
CA HIS A 45 -10.85 10.51 5.64
C HIS A 45 -10.05 9.36 6.26
N LEU A 46 -9.13 8.76 5.49
CA LEU A 46 -8.09 7.85 5.97
C LEU A 46 -6.79 8.64 6.19
N PRO A 47 -6.44 9.00 7.45
CA PRO A 47 -5.43 10.03 7.73
C PRO A 47 -4.04 9.73 7.16
N THR A 48 -3.60 8.47 7.19
CA THR A 48 -2.27 8.09 6.68
C THR A 48 -2.20 8.23 5.16
N ILE A 49 -3.26 7.80 4.46
CA ILE A 49 -3.33 7.90 2.99
C ILE A 49 -3.42 9.37 2.58
N ARG A 50 -4.33 10.13 3.19
CA ARG A 50 -4.48 11.57 2.91
C ARG A 50 -3.22 12.35 3.23
N GLY A 51 -2.57 12.06 4.35
CA GLY A 51 -1.34 12.73 4.76
C GLY A 51 -0.15 12.47 3.82
N TYR A 52 -0.05 11.26 3.26
CA TYR A 52 1.07 10.90 2.38
C TYR A 52 0.83 11.25 0.90
N THR A 53 -0.40 11.08 0.42
CA THR A 53 -0.74 11.17 -1.02
C THR A 53 -1.67 12.33 -1.37
N GLY A 54 -2.34 12.93 -0.38
CA GLY A 54 -3.43 13.89 -0.59
C GLY A 54 -4.75 13.27 -1.04
N MET A 55 -4.82 11.95 -1.26
CA MET A 55 -6.06 11.29 -1.71
C MET A 55 -7.14 11.31 -0.62
N GLU A 56 -8.34 11.72 -1.01
CA GLU A 56 -9.54 11.67 -0.19
C GLU A 56 -10.31 10.40 -0.52
N VAL A 57 -10.36 9.49 0.45
CA VAL A 57 -11.00 8.17 0.29
C VAL A 57 -12.34 8.20 1.04
N GLU A 58 -13.44 8.03 0.33
CA GLU A 58 -14.79 7.99 0.91
C GLU A 58 -15.52 6.67 0.65
N THR A 59 -15.11 5.94 -0.38
CA THR A 59 -15.74 4.68 -0.80
C THR A 59 -14.70 3.57 -0.95
N ILE A 60 -15.18 2.32 -1.05
CA ILE A 60 -14.29 1.19 -1.35
C ILE A 60 -13.65 1.35 -2.73
N GLY A 61 -14.37 1.91 -3.72
CA GLY A 61 -13.83 2.17 -5.05
C GLY A 61 -12.60 3.09 -5.04
N ASP A 62 -12.57 4.08 -4.15
CA ASP A 62 -11.46 5.03 -4.01
C ASP A 62 -10.17 4.39 -3.50
N LEU A 63 -10.22 3.14 -3.00
CA LEU A 63 -9.03 2.39 -2.58
C LEU A 63 -8.25 1.79 -3.77
N GLN A 64 -8.85 1.66 -4.96
CA GLN A 64 -8.14 1.14 -6.14
C GLN A 64 -6.94 2.03 -6.55
N PRO A 65 -7.09 3.37 -6.70
CA PRO A 65 -5.95 4.26 -6.91
C PRO A 65 -4.88 4.18 -5.80
N VAL A 66 -5.29 3.93 -4.56
CA VAL A 66 -4.35 3.77 -3.43
C VAL A 66 -3.51 2.50 -3.59
N LEU A 67 -4.13 1.38 -4.01
CA LEU A 67 -3.42 0.14 -4.30
C LEU A 67 -2.41 0.33 -5.44
N GLU A 68 -2.78 1.04 -6.51
CA GLU A 68 -1.87 1.36 -7.60
C GLU A 68 -0.69 2.21 -7.11
N GLN A 69 -0.95 3.23 -6.29
CA GLN A 69 0.12 4.01 -5.67
C GLN A 69 1.07 3.13 -4.84
N CYS A 70 0.55 2.21 -4.02
CA CYS A 70 1.38 1.28 -3.26
C CYS A 70 2.27 0.42 -4.17
N ARG A 71 1.75 -0.05 -5.31
CA ARG A 71 2.52 -0.85 -6.29
C ARG A 71 3.68 -0.05 -6.89
N THR A 72 3.52 1.25 -7.12
CA THR A 72 4.62 2.11 -7.61
C THR A 72 5.77 2.27 -6.61
N LEU A 73 5.51 2.09 -5.31
CA LEU A 73 6.49 2.21 -4.23
C LEU A 73 7.23 0.89 -3.94
N LEU A 74 6.76 -0.23 -4.51
CA LEU A 74 7.40 -1.52 -4.31
C LEU A 74 8.63 -1.66 -5.22
N GLN A 75 9.75 -2.02 -4.61
CA GLN A 75 10.99 -2.30 -5.32
C GLN A 75 11.27 -3.79 -5.42
N ASN A 76 12.02 -4.15 -6.46
CA ASN A 76 12.50 -5.51 -6.66
C ASN A 76 13.47 -5.92 -5.54
N THR A 77 13.50 -7.22 -5.24
CA THR A 77 14.44 -7.72 -4.23
C THR A 77 15.88 -7.57 -4.71
N PRO A 78 16.83 -7.13 -3.86
CA PRO A 78 18.23 -6.95 -4.25
C PRO A 78 18.86 -8.23 -4.79
N GLU A 79 19.69 -8.09 -5.82
CA GLU A 79 20.41 -9.21 -6.41
C GLU A 79 21.37 -9.90 -5.43
N LYS A 80 21.73 -11.14 -5.75
CA LYS A 80 22.62 -11.95 -4.87
C LYS A 80 24.07 -11.46 -4.89
N ALA A 81 24.55 -10.88 -5.99
CA ALA A 81 25.91 -10.37 -6.18
C ALA A 81 25.85 -8.92 -6.70
N ASN A 82 26.88 -8.12 -6.41
CA ASN A 82 27.03 -6.73 -6.87
C ASN A 82 25.81 -5.81 -6.59
N TRP A 83 25.24 -5.92 -5.39
CA TRP A 83 24.08 -5.12 -4.98
C TRP A 83 24.48 -3.69 -4.59
N LEU A 84 23.67 -2.71 -5.00
CA LEU A 84 23.85 -1.31 -4.61
C LEU A 84 23.39 -1.09 -3.16
N PRO A 85 24.13 -0.33 -2.34
CA PRO A 85 23.71 0.00 -0.99
C PRO A 85 22.37 0.74 -0.98
N TYR A 86 21.29 0.06 -0.58
CA TYR A 86 19.95 0.64 -0.42
C TYR A 86 19.99 1.78 0.60
N LEU A 87 19.87 3.03 0.14
CA LEU A 87 19.79 4.23 0.98
C LEU A 87 18.91 5.34 0.38
N GLY A 88 18.35 5.16 -0.83
CA GLY A 88 17.48 6.16 -1.45
C GLY A 88 17.13 5.87 -2.91
N GLU A 89 16.94 4.60 -3.28
CA GLU A 89 16.17 4.29 -4.50
C GLU A 89 14.69 4.43 -4.20
#